data_AF-A0A0F7C1U4-F1
#
_entry.id   AF-A0A0F7C1U4-F1
#
_cell.length_a   1.000
_cell.length_b   1.000
_cell.length_c   1.000
_cell.angle_alpha   90.00
_cell.angle_beta   90.00
_cell.angle_gamma   90.00
#
_symmetry.space_group_name_H-M   'P 1'
#
loop_
_entity.id
_entity.type
_entity.pdbx_description
1 polymer ?
#
loop_
_entity_poly.entity_id
_entity_poly.type
_entity_poly.pdbx_seq_one_letter_code
_entity_poly.pdbx_strand_id
1 'polypeptide(L)'
;MVDSLTFTTMGELIRGKRADMGLSLSELGRMTGISKGVLSKIENDETKRPELRTLKPIADVLDIPYEQIIEWYIKVEHRAEVFDDFLSLCIELSNPTLMAKVAIKFLENSKEDTFALLEHINKLANKTVNNEIRLSLYNTIIKYARIHGIPMYIAKSSLQKYLIERQDFKTMEESFKIGEEVIHYVDFLSEKEKIMLYFRMGLHAFAIKKYAKCIELCEAGFLLEKEDTELKARACLATINSSFEVHDYDTVERLLEEFKKFDYDFVPESTMITEAVVKVVKKEFDTAIPMMKEYLNKLSKVNKIHVVNELLDIYIQKNFEDAIQELINKEEELLPEVPHTPYKLASLGRYYRLKGIFQINKRLHDEGMDSYINSLTAYGKINAHSEIAECLHEIFFYFSKSSKSIDLPYVKRLEEVYNGIKSRDGGN
;
A
#
# COMPACT_ATOMS: atom_id res chain seq x y z
N MET A 1 4.46 4.86 -41.95
CA MET A 1 4.37 3.40 -42.08
C MET A 1 5.79 2.89 -41.99
N VAL A 2 6.17 2.28 -40.86
CA VAL A 2 7.48 1.67 -40.67
C VAL A 2 7.28 0.19 -40.96
N ASP A 3 7.99 -0.31 -41.96
CA ASP A 3 7.95 -1.72 -42.35
C ASP A 3 8.32 -2.58 -41.14
N SER A 4 7.36 -3.40 -40.71
CA SER A 4 7.58 -4.47 -39.75
C SER A 4 8.43 -5.55 -40.43
N LEU A 5 9.74 -5.37 -40.44
CA LEU A 5 10.68 -6.45 -40.75
C LEU A 5 10.52 -7.52 -39.67
N THR A 6 9.80 -8.60 -40.00
CA THR A 6 9.73 -9.81 -39.18
C THR A 6 11.05 -10.56 -39.31
N PHE A 7 12.03 -10.19 -38.50
CA PHE A 7 13.27 -10.97 -38.38
C PHE A 7 12.93 -12.37 -37.82
N THR A 8 13.38 -13.41 -38.51
CA THR A 8 13.08 -14.81 -38.17
C THR A 8 14.08 -15.39 -37.18
N THR A 9 15.31 -14.88 -37.17
CA THR A 9 16.39 -15.31 -36.25
C THR A 9 17.11 -14.12 -35.59
N MET A 10 17.82 -14.40 -34.49
CA MET A 10 18.69 -13.42 -33.84
C MET A 10 19.81 -12.95 -34.78
N GLY A 11 20.36 -13.86 -35.60
CA GLY A 11 21.38 -13.53 -36.58
C GLY A 11 20.87 -12.55 -37.64
N GLU A 12 19.66 -12.75 -38.14
CA GLU A 12 19.00 -11.84 -39.08
C GLU A 12 18.74 -10.45 -38.47
N LEU A 13 18.28 -10.40 -37.22
CA LEU A 13 18.06 -9.14 -36.50
C LEU A 13 19.35 -8.32 -36.38
N ILE A 14 20.42 -8.96 -35.90
CA ILE A 14 21.74 -8.32 -35.73
C ILE A 14 22.29 -7.85 -37.08
N ARG A 15 22.19 -8.71 -38.12
CA ARG A 15 22.66 -8.39 -39.46
C ARG A 15 21.90 -7.20 -40.07
N GLY A 16 20.58 -7.20 -39.93
CA GLY A 16 19.72 -6.12 -40.41
C GLY A 16 20.07 -4.80 -39.75
N LYS A 17 20.08 -4.76 -38.41
CA LYS A 17 20.42 -3.56 -37.63
C LYS A 17 21.82 -3.04 -37.92
N ARG A 18 22.81 -3.93 -38.02
CA ARG A 18 24.17 -3.56 -38.41
C ARG A 18 24.20 -2.93 -39.81
N ALA A 19 23.51 -3.52 -40.78
CA ALA A 19 23.46 -3.03 -42.16
C ALA A 19 22.72 -1.68 -42.26
N ASP A 20 21.62 -1.50 -41.53
CA ASP A 20 20.86 -0.25 -41.46
C ASP A 20 21.71 0.91 -40.92
N MET A 21 22.63 0.61 -39.99
CA MET A 21 23.60 1.56 -39.46
C MET A 21 24.85 1.73 -40.35
N GLY A 22 24.93 1.04 -41.49
CA GLY A 22 26.05 1.11 -42.42
C GLY A 22 27.36 0.52 -41.90
N LEU A 23 27.32 -0.30 -40.85
CA LEU A 23 28.50 -0.85 -40.19
C LEU A 23 28.98 -2.13 -40.87
N SER A 24 30.29 -2.28 -41.07
CA SER A 24 30.90 -3.57 -41.42
C SER A 24 31.04 -4.47 -40.18
N LEU A 25 31.17 -5.80 -40.40
CA LEU A 25 31.46 -6.75 -39.32
C LEU A 25 32.75 -6.41 -38.55
N SER A 26 33.75 -5.85 -39.23
CA SER A 26 35.00 -5.43 -38.61
C SER A 26 34.81 -4.22 -37.70
N GLU A 27 33.98 -3.26 -38.10
CA GLU A 27 33.66 -2.08 -37.30
C GLU A 27 32.82 -2.43 -36.08
N LEU A 28 31.77 -3.24 -36.26
CA LEU A 28 30.99 -3.75 -35.14
C LEU A 28 31.87 -4.54 -34.15
N GLY A 29 32.80 -5.36 -34.65
CA GLY A 29 33.74 -6.10 -33.80
C GLY A 29 34.65 -5.19 -32.98
N ARG A 30 35.12 -4.08 -33.56
CA ARG A 30 35.92 -3.08 -32.84
C ARG A 30 35.10 -2.35 -31.76
N MET A 31 33.84 -2.04 -32.04
CA MET A 31 32.96 -1.31 -31.11
C MET A 31 32.49 -2.18 -29.95
N THR A 32 32.21 -3.45 -30.21
CA THR A 32 31.67 -4.40 -29.21
C THR A 32 32.76 -5.17 -28.45
N GLY A 33 34.00 -5.16 -28.95
CA GLY A 33 35.09 -6.01 -28.44
C GLY A 33 34.97 -7.48 -28.84
N ILE A 34 34.04 -7.82 -29.74
CA ILE A 34 33.78 -9.20 -30.18
C ILE A 34 34.49 -9.46 -31.51
N SER A 35 35.14 -10.62 -31.63
CA SER A 35 35.86 -10.94 -32.87
C SER A 35 34.92 -11.00 -34.08
N LYS A 36 35.39 -10.53 -35.24
CA LYS A 36 34.68 -10.59 -36.53
C LYS A 36 34.16 -12.01 -36.84
N GLY A 37 34.96 -13.03 -36.52
CA GLY A 37 34.58 -14.44 -36.71
C GLY A 37 33.37 -14.84 -35.87
N VAL A 38 33.30 -14.42 -34.61
CA VAL A 38 32.14 -14.69 -33.73
C VAL A 38 30.91 -13.96 -34.24
N LEU A 39 31.03 -12.67 -34.59
CA LEU A 39 29.91 -11.90 -35.16
C LEU A 39 29.38 -12.54 -36.45
N SER A 40 30.28 -12.98 -37.34
CA SER A 40 29.90 -13.69 -38.56
C SER A 40 29.14 -14.98 -38.26
N LYS A 41 29.56 -15.77 -37.27
CA LYS A 41 28.87 -17.00 -36.88
C LYS A 41 27.49 -16.73 -36.28
N ILE A 42 27.34 -15.65 -35.51
CA ILE A 42 26.06 -15.23 -34.95
C ILE A 42 25.12 -14.79 -36.07
N GLU A 43 25.58 -13.89 -36.96
CA GLU A 43 24.74 -13.37 -38.04
C GLU A 43 24.30 -14.44 -39.03
N ASN A 44 25.09 -15.51 -39.23
CA ASN A 44 24.75 -16.64 -40.11
C ASN A 44 24.06 -17.81 -39.37
N ASP A 45 23.61 -17.61 -38.13
CA ASP A 45 22.94 -18.62 -37.30
C ASP A 45 23.76 -19.90 -37.06
N GLU A 46 25.08 -19.86 -37.28
CA GLU A 46 26.01 -20.93 -36.91
C GLU A 46 26.12 -21.01 -35.38
N THR A 47 26.14 -19.86 -34.70
CA THR A 47 25.96 -19.77 -33.26
C THR A 47 24.48 -19.62 -32.94
N LYS A 48 23.78 -20.76 -32.81
CA LYS A 48 22.32 -20.77 -32.59
C LYS A 48 21.85 -20.10 -31.31
N ARG A 49 22.71 -20.02 -30.28
CA ARG A 49 22.36 -19.51 -28.94
C ARG A 49 23.56 -18.77 -28.32
N PRO A 50 23.82 -17.52 -28.74
CA PRO A 50 24.86 -16.71 -28.13
C PRO A 50 24.64 -16.52 -26.61
N GLU A 51 25.68 -16.20 -25.86
CA GLU A 51 25.51 -15.89 -24.43
C GLU A 51 25.15 -14.40 -24.25
N LEU A 52 24.48 -14.06 -23.15
CA LEU A 52 24.11 -12.67 -22.85
C LEU A 52 25.31 -11.74 -22.76
N ARG A 53 26.46 -12.22 -22.24
CA ARG A 53 27.72 -11.45 -22.22
C ARG A 53 28.19 -11.04 -23.62
N THR A 54 27.80 -11.79 -24.66
CA THR A 54 28.11 -11.49 -26.07
C THR A 54 27.03 -10.62 -26.68
N LEU A 55 25.77 -10.80 -26.30
CA LEU A 55 24.64 -10.05 -26.88
C LEU A 55 24.51 -8.63 -26.32
N LYS A 56 24.79 -8.42 -25.02
CA LYS A 56 24.69 -7.08 -24.41
C LYS A 56 25.53 -6.03 -25.18
N PRO A 57 26.84 -6.24 -25.43
CA PRO A 57 27.63 -5.26 -26.19
C PRO A 57 27.12 -5.03 -27.62
N ILE A 58 26.64 -6.09 -28.30
CA ILE A 58 26.09 -5.97 -29.65
C ILE A 58 24.82 -5.11 -29.62
N ALA A 59 23.94 -5.37 -28.66
CA ALA A 59 22.69 -4.65 -28.49
C ALA A 59 22.92 -3.17 -28.19
N ASP A 60 23.88 -2.86 -27.33
CA ASP A 60 24.24 -1.48 -26.97
C ASP A 60 24.75 -0.69 -28.18
N VAL A 61 25.59 -1.32 -29.02
CA VAL A 61 26.15 -0.68 -30.22
C VAL A 61 25.10 -0.54 -31.32
N LEU A 62 24.21 -1.52 -31.46
CA LEU A 62 23.20 -1.57 -32.52
C LEU A 62 21.84 -0.97 -32.12
N ASP A 63 21.76 -0.37 -30.92
CA ASP A 63 20.53 0.18 -30.34
C ASP A 63 19.35 -0.82 -30.43
N ILE A 64 19.62 -2.07 -30.05
CA ILE A 64 18.62 -3.13 -29.99
C ILE A 64 18.07 -3.16 -28.57
N PRO A 65 16.75 -2.92 -28.37
CA PRO A 65 16.15 -3.03 -27.04
C PRO A 65 16.35 -4.44 -26.47
N TYR A 66 16.80 -4.53 -25.22
CA TYR A 66 17.03 -5.82 -24.57
C TYR A 66 15.75 -6.66 -24.48
N GLU A 67 14.58 -6.03 -24.42
CA GLU A 67 13.27 -6.67 -24.54
C GLU A 67 13.20 -7.59 -25.76
N GLN A 68 13.67 -7.13 -26.93
CA GLN A 68 13.61 -7.92 -28.17
C GLN A 68 14.51 -9.16 -28.07
N ILE A 69 15.65 -9.03 -27.41
CA ILE A 69 16.57 -10.14 -27.20
C ILE A 69 15.92 -11.18 -26.30
N ILE A 70 15.39 -10.75 -25.16
CA ILE A 70 14.74 -11.63 -24.19
C ILE A 70 13.53 -12.33 -24.81
N GLU A 71 12.69 -11.59 -25.54
CA GLU A 71 11.50 -12.16 -26.20
C GLU A 71 11.85 -13.21 -27.25
N TRP A 72 12.97 -13.05 -27.94
CA TRP A 72 13.46 -14.09 -28.85
C TRP A 72 13.94 -15.32 -28.07
N TYR A 73 14.75 -15.15 -27.01
CA TYR A 73 15.26 -16.28 -26.21
C TYR A 73 14.17 -17.10 -25.55
N ILE A 74 13.13 -16.44 -25.03
CA ILE A 74 11.92 -17.07 -24.48
C ILE A 74 11.29 -18.08 -25.46
N LYS A 75 11.42 -17.88 -26.78
CA LYS A 75 10.84 -18.76 -27.80
C LYS A 75 11.72 -19.95 -28.16
N VAL A 76 13.04 -19.85 -27.97
CA VAL A 76 14.01 -20.79 -28.56
C VAL A 76 14.90 -21.52 -27.55
N GLU A 77 14.98 -21.03 -26.31
CA GLU A 77 15.77 -21.59 -25.22
C GLU A 77 14.87 -22.33 -24.21
N HIS A 78 15.40 -23.42 -23.66
CA HIS A 78 14.68 -24.29 -22.72
C HIS A 78 15.51 -24.64 -21.48
N ARG A 79 16.72 -24.09 -21.34
CA ARG A 79 17.58 -24.29 -20.15
C ARG A 79 17.26 -23.23 -19.08
N ALA A 80 16.98 -23.65 -17.85
CA ALA A 80 16.69 -22.74 -16.73
C ALA A 80 17.82 -21.74 -16.46
N GLU A 81 19.08 -22.18 -16.53
CA GLU A 81 20.26 -21.35 -16.24
C GLU A 81 20.28 -20.05 -17.05
N VAL A 82 19.83 -20.09 -18.30
CA VAL A 82 19.79 -18.89 -19.16
C VAL A 82 18.68 -17.94 -18.72
N PHE A 83 17.60 -18.46 -18.17
CA PHE A 83 16.50 -17.66 -17.68
C PHE A 83 16.83 -16.94 -16.36
N ASP A 84 17.74 -17.45 -15.52
CA ASP A 84 18.22 -16.73 -14.33
C ASP A 84 18.92 -15.41 -14.68
N ASP A 85 19.77 -15.42 -15.73
CA ASP A 85 20.41 -14.21 -16.22
C ASP A 85 19.36 -13.22 -16.79
N PHE A 86 18.32 -13.73 -17.45
CA PHE A 86 17.23 -12.91 -17.96
C PHE A 86 16.32 -12.33 -16.87
N LEU A 87 16.06 -13.10 -15.80
CA LEU A 87 15.35 -12.60 -14.63
C LEU A 87 16.15 -11.46 -13.99
N SER A 88 17.46 -11.62 -13.85
CA SER A 88 18.34 -10.56 -13.33
C SER A 88 18.31 -9.31 -14.20
N LEU A 89 18.37 -9.47 -15.53
CA LEU A 89 18.26 -8.35 -16.47
C LEU A 89 16.88 -7.67 -16.41
N CYS A 90 15.79 -8.41 -16.20
CA CYS A 90 14.46 -7.80 -16.02
C CYS A 90 14.35 -6.95 -14.75
N ILE A 91 15.10 -7.30 -13.69
CA ILE A 91 15.20 -6.48 -12.47
C ILE A 91 15.97 -5.19 -12.80
N GLU A 92 17.10 -5.28 -13.49
CA GLU A 92 17.90 -4.12 -13.93
C GLU A 92 17.06 -3.14 -14.75
N LEU A 93 16.21 -3.66 -15.65
CA LEU A 93 15.35 -2.86 -16.52
C LEU A 93 14.06 -2.38 -15.85
N SER A 94 13.75 -2.85 -14.65
CA SER A 94 12.47 -2.59 -13.97
C SER A 94 11.25 -2.82 -14.88
N ASN A 95 11.27 -3.93 -15.65
CA ASN A 95 10.21 -4.27 -16.60
C ASN A 95 9.32 -5.43 -16.08
N PRO A 96 8.18 -5.14 -15.41
CA PRO A 96 7.32 -6.16 -14.81
C PRO A 96 6.63 -7.06 -15.85
N THR A 97 6.30 -6.53 -17.03
CA THR A 97 5.68 -7.32 -18.09
C THR A 97 6.63 -8.38 -18.64
N LEU A 98 7.88 -7.99 -18.89
CA LEU A 98 8.91 -8.92 -19.34
C LEU A 98 9.28 -9.91 -18.24
N MET A 99 9.37 -9.45 -16.99
CA MET A 99 9.58 -10.29 -15.82
C MET A 99 8.60 -11.46 -15.76
N ALA A 100 7.30 -11.18 -15.93
CA ALA A 100 6.27 -12.23 -15.92
C ALA A 100 6.49 -13.27 -17.05
N LYS A 101 6.83 -12.80 -18.26
CA LYS A 101 7.08 -13.71 -19.40
C LYS A 101 8.29 -14.62 -19.15
N VAL A 102 9.40 -14.06 -18.65
CA VAL A 102 10.61 -14.83 -18.34
C VAL A 102 10.33 -15.82 -17.19
N ALA A 103 9.68 -15.37 -16.13
CA ALA A 103 9.35 -16.20 -14.96
C ALA A 103 8.45 -17.39 -15.34
N ILE A 104 7.43 -17.19 -16.19
CA ILE A 104 6.60 -18.30 -16.67
C ILE A 104 7.45 -19.32 -17.43
N LYS A 105 8.35 -18.87 -18.31
CA LYS A 105 9.20 -19.77 -19.09
C LYS A 105 10.20 -20.54 -18.24
N PHE A 106 10.71 -19.91 -17.19
CA PHE A 106 11.51 -20.59 -16.17
C PHE A 106 10.72 -21.71 -15.50
N LEU A 107 9.47 -21.44 -15.08
CA LEU A 107 8.60 -22.44 -14.43
C LEU A 107 8.15 -23.58 -15.36
N GLU A 108 8.00 -23.32 -16.66
CA GLU A 108 7.63 -24.33 -17.66
C GLU A 108 8.76 -25.34 -17.97
N ASN A 109 9.94 -25.20 -17.36
CA ASN A 109 11.05 -26.13 -17.58
C ASN A 109 10.80 -27.51 -16.95
N SER A 110 10.24 -28.41 -17.76
CA SER A 110 9.89 -29.80 -17.39
C SER A 110 11.02 -30.69 -16.85
N LYS A 111 12.29 -30.27 -16.94
CA LYS A 111 13.43 -31.07 -16.49
C LYS A 111 13.78 -30.86 -15.01
N GLU A 112 13.27 -29.82 -14.39
CA GLU A 112 13.55 -29.47 -13.01
C GLU A 112 12.33 -29.70 -12.12
N ASP A 113 12.59 -29.93 -10.83
CA ASP A 113 11.54 -30.09 -9.84
C ASP A 113 10.73 -28.79 -9.71
N THR A 114 9.41 -28.91 -9.83
CA THR A 114 8.52 -27.74 -9.81
C THR A 114 8.60 -26.95 -8.50
N PHE A 115 8.79 -27.64 -7.36
CA PHE A 115 8.95 -26.95 -6.08
C PHE A 115 10.27 -26.19 -6.01
N ALA A 116 11.37 -26.77 -6.53
CA ALA A 116 12.65 -26.09 -6.62
C ALA A 116 12.57 -24.82 -7.49
N LEU A 117 11.89 -24.89 -8.64
CA LEU A 117 11.69 -23.73 -9.52
C LEU A 117 10.86 -22.63 -8.85
N LEU A 118 9.75 -22.99 -8.21
CA LEU A 118 8.91 -22.04 -7.47
C LEU A 118 9.64 -21.40 -6.29
N GLU A 119 10.44 -22.20 -5.56
CA GLU A 119 11.26 -21.70 -4.47
C GLU A 119 12.31 -20.71 -4.96
N HIS A 120 12.92 -20.95 -6.12
CA HIS A 120 13.87 -20.05 -6.73
C HIS A 120 13.23 -18.68 -6.99
N ILE A 121 12.12 -18.65 -7.74
CA ILE A 121 11.42 -17.40 -8.09
C ILE A 121 10.93 -16.70 -6.81
N ASN A 122 10.42 -17.45 -5.83
CA ASN A 122 9.96 -16.87 -4.58
C ASN A 122 11.12 -16.23 -3.78
N LYS A 123 12.30 -16.86 -3.75
CA LYS A 123 13.51 -16.26 -3.15
C LYS A 123 13.96 -15.00 -3.88
N LEU A 124 13.89 -15.00 -5.21
CA LEU A 124 14.20 -13.84 -6.03
C LEU A 124 13.26 -12.67 -5.72
N ALA A 125 11.95 -12.93 -5.65
CA ALA A 125 10.94 -11.93 -5.30
C ALA A 125 11.14 -11.36 -3.89
N ASN A 126 11.55 -12.19 -2.93
CA ASN A 126 11.85 -11.73 -1.56
C ASN A 126 13.09 -10.84 -1.46
N LYS A 127 14.08 -11.01 -2.36
CA LYS A 127 15.32 -10.21 -2.39
C LYS A 127 15.21 -8.93 -3.23
N THR A 128 14.22 -8.86 -4.12
CA THR A 128 14.04 -7.71 -5.02
C THR A 128 13.48 -6.52 -4.25
N VAL A 129 14.01 -5.31 -4.51
CA VAL A 129 13.57 -4.08 -3.84
C VAL A 129 12.33 -3.46 -4.51
N ASN A 130 12.27 -3.45 -5.84
CA ASN A 130 11.19 -2.84 -6.61
C ASN A 130 9.86 -3.62 -6.45
N ASN A 131 8.85 -2.98 -5.86
CA ASN A 131 7.54 -3.62 -5.61
C ASN A 131 6.79 -4.04 -6.88
N GLU A 132 6.88 -3.32 -8.00
CA GLU A 132 6.23 -3.71 -9.25
C GLU A 132 6.77 -5.04 -9.77
N ILE A 133 8.10 -5.20 -9.68
CA ILE A 133 8.77 -6.45 -10.06
C ILE A 133 8.43 -7.58 -9.10
N ARG A 134 8.43 -7.31 -7.78
CA ARG A 134 7.99 -8.28 -6.76
C ARG A 134 6.56 -8.75 -7.02
N LEU A 135 5.64 -7.83 -7.28
CA LEU A 135 4.24 -8.14 -7.57
C LEU A 135 4.10 -8.94 -8.86
N SER A 136 4.87 -8.61 -9.91
CA SER A 136 4.90 -9.40 -11.14
C SER A 136 5.33 -10.86 -10.89
N LEU A 137 6.39 -11.06 -10.11
CA LEU A 137 6.87 -12.39 -9.72
C LEU A 137 5.84 -13.14 -8.86
N TYR A 138 5.28 -12.53 -7.82
CA TYR A 138 4.28 -13.18 -6.97
C TYR A 138 3.00 -13.52 -7.73
N ASN A 139 2.50 -12.63 -8.58
CA ASN A 139 1.34 -12.92 -9.42
C ASN A 139 1.61 -14.09 -10.38
N THR A 140 2.83 -14.17 -10.93
CA THR A 140 3.25 -15.29 -11.77
C THR A 140 3.27 -16.61 -10.99
N ILE A 141 3.86 -16.62 -9.79
CA ILE A 141 3.87 -17.78 -8.89
C ILE A 141 2.44 -18.22 -8.55
N ILE A 142 1.58 -17.30 -8.13
CA ILE A 142 0.19 -17.59 -7.75
C ILE A 142 -0.57 -18.22 -8.93
N LYS A 143 -0.46 -17.64 -10.12
CA LYS A 143 -1.14 -18.13 -11.33
C LYS A 143 -0.67 -19.54 -11.69
N TYR A 144 0.64 -19.76 -11.70
CA TYR A 144 1.20 -21.08 -11.98
C TYR A 144 0.78 -22.10 -10.93
N ALA A 145 0.97 -21.78 -9.64
CA ALA A 145 0.61 -22.66 -8.53
C ALA A 145 -0.87 -23.04 -8.52
N ARG A 146 -1.79 -22.14 -8.91
CA ARG A 146 -3.23 -22.46 -9.08
C ARG A 146 -3.47 -23.48 -10.19
N ILE A 147 -2.85 -23.31 -11.36
CA ILE A 147 -2.99 -24.24 -12.49
C ILE A 147 -2.48 -25.64 -12.13
N HIS A 148 -1.39 -25.70 -11.36
CA HIS A 148 -0.71 -26.94 -11.01
C HIS A 148 -1.16 -27.53 -9.65
N GLY A 149 -2.11 -26.92 -8.95
CA GLY A 149 -2.63 -27.43 -7.68
C GLY A 149 -1.61 -27.43 -6.54
N ILE A 150 -0.79 -26.38 -6.42
CA ILE A 150 0.30 -26.26 -5.44
C ILE A 150 -0.07 -25.20 -4.38
N PRO A 151 -0.96 -25.51 -3.41
CA PRO A 151 -1.56 -24.52 -2.51
C PRO A 151 -0.55 -23.79 -1.62
N MET A 152 0.58 -24.40 -1.29
CA MET A 152 1.65 -23.76 -0.51
C MET A 152 2.19 -22.48 -1.15
N TYR A 153 2.41 -22.49 -2.47
CA TYR A 153 2.89 -21.30 -3.20
C TYR A 153 1.76 -20.33 -3.53
N ILE A 154 0.50 -20.79 -3.58
CA ILE A 154 -0.65 -19.89 -3.58
C ILE A 154 -0.66 -19.09 -2.28
N ALA A 155 -0.58 -19.75 -1.12
CA ALA A 155 -0.63 -19.12 0.20
C ALA A 155 0.51 -18.12 0.41
N LYS A 156 1.75 -18.57 0.26
CA LYS A 156 2.95 -17.76 0.56
C LYS A 156 3.05 -16.54 -0.33
N SER A 157 2.88 -16.70 -1.65
CA SER A 157 2.99 -15.57 -2.57
C SER A 157 1.79 -14.64 -2.49
N SER A 158 0.58 -15.14 -2.17
CA SER A 158 -0.58 -14.28 -1.91
C SER A 158 -0.41 -13.46 -0.63
N LEU A 159 0.19 -14.03 0.42
CA LEU A 159 0.54 -13.28 1.64
C LEU A 159 1.50 -12.13 1.32
N GLN A 160 2.55 -12.39 0.54
CA GLN A 160 3.50 -11.34 0.16
C GLN A 160 2.85 -10.26 -0.72
N LYS A 161 2.02 -10.66 -1.70
CA LYS A 161 1.21 -9.74 -2.50
C LYS A 161 0.35 -8.85 -1.62
N TYR A 162 -0.41 -9.44 -0.71
CA TYR A 162 -1.24 -8.72 0.26
C TYR A 162 -0.43 -7.72 1.08
N LEU A 163 0.74 -8.12 1.61
CA LEU A 163 1.58 -7.25 2.45
C LEU A 163 2.17 -6.05 1.70
N ILE A 164 2.36 -6.17 0.38
CA ILE A 164 2.76 -5.07 -0.49
C ILE A 164 1.57 -4.16 -0.80
N GLU A 165 0.48 -4.72 -1.33
CA GLU A 165 -0.65 -3.93 -1.83
C GLU A 165 -1.40 -3.20 -0.71
N ARG A 166 -1.48 -3.77 0.51
CA ARG A 166 -2.09 -3.10 1.68
C ARG A 166 -1.38 -1.81 2.12
N GLN A 167 -0.21 -1.50 1.57
CA GLN A 167 0.52 -0.26 1.87
C GLN A 167 -0.01 0.92 1.06
N ASP A 168 -0.78 0.66 0.00
CA ASP A 168 -1.51 1.70 -0.71
C ASP A 168 -2.84 1.99 0.01
N PHE A 169 -2.92 3.16 0.65
CA PHE A 169 -4.10 3.57 1.41
C PHE A 169 -5.30 3.94 0.52
N LYS A 170 -5.15 3.97 -0.79
CA LYS A 170 -6.25 4.27 -1.72
C LYS A 170 -7.07 3.05 -2.10
N THR A 171 -6.44 1.88 -2.04
CA THR A 171 -6.99 0.59 -2.46
C THR A 171 -7.11 -0.39 -1.29
N MET A 172 -7.36 0.14 -0.08
CA MET A 172 -7.44 -0.66 1.15
C MET A 172 -8.56 -1.72 1.08
N GLU A 173 -9.72 -1.40 0.51
CA GLU A 173 -10.80 -2.38 0.35
C GLU A 173 -10.44 -3.51 -0.64
N GLU A 174 -9.78 -3.18 -1.75
CA GLU A 174 -9.32 -4.15 -2.74
C GLU A 174 -8.23 -5.05 -2.17
N SER A 175 -7.22 -4.47 -1.54
CA SER A 175 -6.13 -5.22 -0.92
C SER A 175 -6.59 -6.04 0.28
N PHE A 176 -7.64 -5.62 1.00
CA PHE A 176 -8.25 -6.42 2.05
C PHE A 176 -8.83 -7.73 1.52
N LYS A 177 -9.50 -7.71 0.36
CA LYS A 177 -10.03 -8.93 -0.30
C LYS A 177 -8.93 -9.92 -0.65
N ILE A 178 -7.73 -9.43 -1.00
CA ILE A 178 -6.57 -10.31 -1.24
C ILE A 178 -6.15 -11.01 0.06
N GLY A 179 -6.14 -10.27 1.17
CA GLY A 179 -5.94 -10.86 2.49
C GLY A 179 -6.98 -11.93 2.81
N GLU A 180 -8.26 -11.67 2.53
CA GLU A 180 -9.35 -12.65 2.72
C GLU A 180 -9.13 -13.90 1.88
N GLU A 181 -8.63 -13.77 0.65
CA GLU A 181 -8.24 -14.92 -0.16
C GLU A 181 -7.13 -15.74 0.50
N VAL A 182 -6.12 -15.08 1.10
CA VAL A 182 -5.02 -15.76 1.80
C VAL A 182 -5.53 -16.59 2.99
N ILE A 183 -6.57 -16.12 3.69
CA ILE A 183 -7.17 -16.86 4.82
C ILE A 183 -7.66 -18.25 4.38
N HIS A 184 -8.18 -18.40 3.16
CA HIS A 184 -8.61 -19.71 2.65
C HIS A 184 -7.46 -20.72 2.47
N TYR A 185 -6.22 -20.24 2.40
CA TYR A 185 -5.01 -21.07 2.30
C TYR A 185 -4.14 -21.00 3.55
N VAL A 186 -4.67 -20.50 4.68
CA VAL A 186 -3.89 -20.22 5.89
C VAL A 186 -3.15 -21.45 6.39
N ASP A 187 -3.71 -22.66 6.25
CA ASP A 187 -3.11 -23.90 6.73
C ASP A 187 -1.78 -24.27 6.05
N PHE A 188 -1.49 -23.68 4.90
CA PHE A 188 -0.21 -23.87 4.20
C PHE A 188 0.86 -22.85 4.59
N LEU A 189 0.53 -21.89 5.47
CA LEU A 189 1.47 -20.93 6.03
C LEU A 189 2.14 -21.49 7.29
N SER A 190 3.39 -21.09 7.53
CA SER A 190 4.06 -21.32 8.81
C SER A 190 3.37 -20.56 9.94
N GLU A 191 3.56 -20.99 11.19
CA GLU A 191 2.95 -20.33 12.36
C GLU A 191 3.25 -18.82 12.42
N LYS A 192 4.50 -18.43 12.14
CA LYS A 192 4.92 -17.03 12.05
C LYS A 192 4.19 -16.26 10.95
N GLU A 193 3.98 -16.88 9.79
CA GLU A 193 3.24 -16.29 8.68
C GLU A 193 1.74 -16.16 9.01
N LYS A 194 1.15 -17.14 9.71
CA LYS A 194 -0.24 -17.08 10.19
C LYS A 194 -0.44 -15.92 11.15
N ILE A 195 0.41 -15.79 12.17
CA ILE A 195 0.38 -14.69 13.14
C ILE A 195 0.50 -13.34 12.42
N MET A 196 1.47 -13.22 11.50
CA MET A 196 1.65 -12.02 10.71
C MET A 196 0.43 -11.68 9.86
N LEU A 197 -0.17 -12.66 9.18
CA LEU A 197 -1.39 -12.48 8.39
C LEU A 197 -2.53 -11.96 9.27
N TYR A 198 -2.84 -12.67 10.36
CA TYR A 198 -3.96 -12.34 11.24
C TYR A 198 -3.83 -10.93 11.83
N PHE A 199 -2.70 -10.60 12.45
CA PHE A 199 -2.54 -9.26 13.02
C PHE A 199 -2.49 -8.16 11.96
N ARG A 200 -1.83 -8.38 10.81
CA ARG A 200 -1.81 -7.35 9.75
C ARG A 200 -3.17 -7.15 9.11
N MET A 201 -3.97 -8.21 8.97
CA MET A 201 -5.36 -8.11 8.52
C MET A 201 -6.28 -7.51 9.58
N GLY A 202 -6.08 -7.79 10.87
CA GLY A 202 -6.83 -7.15 11.95
C GLY A 202 -6.61 -5.63 11.96
N LEU A 203 -5.35 -5.20 11.92
CA LEU A 203 -4.99 -3.78 11.77
C LEU A 203 -5.57 -3.15 10.51
N HIS A 204 -5.64 -3.91 9.41
CA HIS A 204 -6.22 -3.45 8.16
C HIS A 204 -7.73 -3.30 8.26
N ALA A 205 -8.43 -4.30 8.82
CA ALA A 205 -9.86 -4.27 9.08
C ALA A 205 -10.25 -3.08 9.94
N PHE A 206 -9.47 -2.76 10.98
CA PHE A 206 -9.66 -1.55 11.78
C PHE A 206 -9.55 -0.28 10.94
N ALA A 207 -8.54 -0.17 10.07
CA ALA A 207 -8.34 1.00 9.22
C ALA A 207 -9.50 1.26 8.24
N ILE A 208 -10.17 0.19 7.78
CA ILE A 208 -11.37 0.25 6.91
C ILE A 208 -12.68 0.09 7.69
N LYS A 209 -12.65 0.27 9.02
CA LYS A 209 -13.83 0.26 9.91
C LYS A 209 -14.63 -1.05 9.95
N LYS A 210 -14.03 -2.18 9.55
CA LYS A 210 -14.60 -3.52 9.73
C LYS A 210 -14.28 -4.03 11.14
N TYR A 211 -14.83 -3.38 12.15
CA TYR A 211 -14.46 -3.58 13.56
C TYR A 211 -14.67 -5.01 14.06
N ALA A 212 -15.82 -5.62 13.75
CA ALA A 212 -16.07 -7.03 14.11
C ALA A 212 -15.03 -7.97 13.49
N LYS A 213 -14.63 -7.72 12.24
CA LYS A 213 -13.61 -8.51 11.55
C LYS A 213 -12.21 -8.27 12.12
N CYS A 214 -11.90 -7.05 12.55
CA CYS A 214 -10.67 -6.75 13.28
C CYS A 214 -10.56 -7.62 14.54
N ILE A 215 -11.62 -7.67 15.34
CA ILE A 215 -11.66 -8.46 16.58
C ILE A 215 -11.44 -9.95 16.25
N GLU A 216 -12.24 -10.52 15.34
CA GLU A 216 -12.14 -11.93 14.92
C GLU A 216 -10.71 -12.30 14.47
N LEU A 217 -10.10 -11.48 13.62
CA LEU A 217 -8.76 -11.74 13.09
C LEU A 217 -7.68 -11.61 14.17
N CYS A 218 -7.76 -10.59 15.03
CA CYS A 218 -6.80 -10.41 16.11
C CYS A 218 -6.89 -11.54 17.14
N GLU A 219 -8.10 -11.99 17.49
CA GLU A 219 -8.31 -13.13 18.38
C GLU A 219 -7.66 -14.41 17.82
N ALA A 220 -7.83 -14.70 16.53
CA ALA A 220 -7.16 -15.81 15.87
C ALA A 220 -5.62 -15.70 15.97
N GLY A 221 -5.08 -14.48 15.85
CA GLY A 221 -3.66 -14.21 16.06
C GLY A 221 -3.20 -14.41 17.51
N PHE A 222 -3.97 -13.96 18.51
CA PHE A 222 -3.64 -14.09 19.94
C PHE A 222 -3.60 -15.56 20.40
N LEU A 223 -4.41 -16.44 19.80
CA LEU A 223 -4.37 -17.87 20.10
C LEU A 223 -3.05 -18.53 19.67
N LEU A 224 -2.36 -17.96 18.68
CA LEU A 224 -1.11 -18.49 18.13
C LEU A 224 0.12 -17.81 18.73
N GLU A 225 0.07 -16.48 18.91
CA GLU A 225 1.21 -15.69 19.35
C GLU A 225 1.43 -15.76 20.87
N LYS A 226 2.55 -16.37 21.26
CA LYS A 226 2.95 -16.54 22.66
C LYS A 226 3.89 -15.45 23.13
N GLU A 227 4.60 -14.79 22.21
CA GLU A 227 5.56 -13.75 22.55
C GLU A 227 4.87 -12.38 22.64
N ASP A 228 5.43 -11.48 23.44
CA ASP A 228 4.95 -10.10 23.51
C ASP A 228 5.68 -9.27 22.47
N THR A 229 5.17 -9.35 21.23
CA THR A 229 5.71 -8.63 20.08
C THR A 229 5.01 -7.28 19.88
N GLU A 230 5.69 -6.32 19.24
CA GLU A 230 5.11 -5.01 18.93
C GLU A 230 3.87 -5.15 18.05
N LEU A 231 3.86 -6.13 17.14
CA LEU A 231 2.73 -6.42 16.27
C LEU A 231 1.51 -6.89 17.08
N LYS A 232 1.71 -7.75 18.08
CA LYS A 232 0.66 -8.19 19.03
C LYS A 232 0.14 -7.02 19.84
N ALA A 233 1.02 -6.16 20.36
CA ALA A 233 0.62 -4.97 21.12
C ALA A 233 -0.24 -4.02 20.26
N ARG A 234 0.15 -3.78 19.00
CA ARG A 234 -0.63 -2.97 18.05
C ARG A 234 -1.97 -3.62 17.71
N ALA A 235 -2.00 -4.94 17.52
CA ALA A 235 -3.24 -5.69 17.30
C ALA A 235 -4.17 -5.62 18.52
N CYS A 236 -3.62 -5.67 19.74
CA CYS A 236 -4.37 -5.50 20.98
C CYS A 236 -5.02 -4.11 21.03
N LEU A 237 -4.26 -3.04 20.77
CA LEU A 237 -4.81 -1.69 20.71
C LEU A 237 -5.91 -1.54 19.64
N ALA A 238 -5.73 -2.11 18.45
CA ALA A 238 -6.77 -2.10 17.42
C ALA A 238 -8.01 -2.90 17.82
N THR A 239 -7.85 -3.98 18.59
CA THR A 239 -8.96 -4.77 19.14
C THR A 239 -9.72 -3.98 20.20
N ILE A 240 -9.01 -3.28 21.10
CA ILE A 240 -9.59 -2.35 22.08
C ILE A 240 -10.42 -1.29 21.37
N ASN A 241 -9.83 -0.58 20.39
CA ASN A 241 -10.54 0.46 19.65
C ASN A 241 -11.72 -0.11 18.86
N SER A 242 -11.59 -1.30 18.26
CA SER A 242 -12.70 -1.95 17.55
C SER A 242 -13.83 -2.37 18.50
N SER A 243 -13.49 -2.87 19.69
CA SER A 243 -14.45 -3.26 20.74
C SER A 243 -15.22 -2.04 21.24
N PHE A 244 -14.53 -0.91 21.39
CA PHE A 244 -15.14 0.37 21.72
C PHE A 244 -16.18 0.81 20.67
N GLU A 245 -15.83 0.73 19.39
CA GLU A 245 -16.71 1.13 18.27
C GLU A 245 -17.95 0.22 18.14
N VAL A 246 -17.85 -1.05 18.55
CA VAL A 246 -19.02 -1.96 18.62
C VAL A 246 -19.72 -1.95 19.98
N HIS A 247 -19.36 -1.01 20.86
CA HIS A 247 -19.94 -0.83 22.20
C HIS A 247 -19.73 -2.00 23.18
N ASP A 248 -18.71 -2.83 22.98
CA ASP A 248 -18.29 -3.86 23.94
C ASP A 248 -17.26 -3.31 24.94
N TYR A 249 -17.77 -2.55 25.91
CA TYR A 249 -16.93 -1.86 26.90
C TYR A 249 -16.30 -2.80 27.93
N ASP A 250 -16.90 -3.97 28.19
CA ASP A 250 -16.33 -4.96 29.10
C ASP A 250 -15.04 -5.55 28.50
N THR A 251 -15.04 -5.83 27.20
CA THR A 251 -13.83 -6.25 26.49
C THR A 251 -12.79 -5.14 26.45
N VAL A 252 -13.18 -3.88 26.26
CA VAL A 252 -12.27 -2.72 26.31
C VAL A 252 -11.52 -2.68 27.64
N GLU A 253 -12.23 -2.71 28.77
CA GLU A 253 -11.60 -2.61 30.09
C GLU A 253 -10.69 -3.80 30.38
N ARG A 254 -11.14 -5.02 30.07
CA ARG A 254 -10.34 -6.23 30.26
C ARG A 254 -9.06 -6.22 29.42
N LEU A 255 -9.16 -5.90 28.13
CA LEU A 255 -8.00 -5.87 27.24
C LEU A 255 -7.05 -4.71 27.55
N LEU A 256 -7.56 -3.59 28.06
CA LEU A 256 -6.75 -2.45 28.46
C LEU A 256 -5.79 -2.80 29.61
N GLU A 257 -6.23 -3.59 30.59
CA GLU A 257 -5.36 -4.07 31.67
C GLU A 257 -4.25 -5.00 31.18
N GLU A 258 -4.53 -5.82 30.16
CA GLU A 258 -3.49 -6.63 29.50
C GLU A 258 -2.56 -5.75 28.65
N PHE A 259 -3.11 -4.77 27.94
CA PHE A 259 -2.36 -3.88 27.07
C PHE A 259 -1.33 -3.04 27.84
N LYS A 260 -1.66 -2.60 29.06
CA LYS A 260 -0.75 -1.87 29.96
C LYS A 260 0.55 -2.63 30.28
N LYS A 261 0.57 -3.96 30.12
CA LYS A 261 1.73 -4.79 30.43
C LYS A 261 2.80 -4.79 29.32
N PHE A 262 2.46 -4.32 28.12
CA PHE A 262 3.42 -4.23 27.02
C PHE A 262 4.43 -3.10 27.25
N ASP A 263 5.72 -3.40 27.05
CA ASP A 263 6.83 -2.44 27.19
C ASP A 263 7.18 -1.80 25.83
N TYR A 264 6.26 -0.98 25.30
CA TYR A 264 6.47 -0.23 24.06
C TYR A 264 6.09 1.24 24.22
N ASP A 265 6.85 2.15 23.60
CA ASP A 265 6.73 3.61 23.75
C ASP A 265 5.31 4.17 23.50
N PHE A 266 4.51 3.52 22.64
CA PHE A 266 3.16 3.97 22.32
C PHE A 266 2.11 3.53 23.35
N VAL A 267 2.42 2.58 24.22
CA VAL A 267 1.47 1.98 25.19
C VAL A 267 1.00 2.99 26.23
N PRO A 268 1.86 3.79 26.89
CA PRO A 268 1.40 4.75 27.91
C PRO A 268 0.41 5.78 27.36
N GLU A 269 0.73 6.42 26.23
CA GLU A 269 -0.14 7.43 25.63
C GLU A 269 -1.45 6.82 25.12
N SER A 270 -1.41 5.64 24.51
CA SER A 270 -2.61 4.96 24.03
C SER A 270 -3.53 4.54 25.19
N THR A 271 -2.95 4.14 26.32
CA THR A 271 -3.67 3.84 27.55
C THR A 271 -4.40 5.07 28.08
N MET A 272 -3.68 6.19 28.23
CA MET A 272 -4.26 7.46 28.69
C MET A 272 -5.44 7.89 27.81
N ILE A 273 -5.28 7.82 26.48
CA ILE A 273 -6.34 8.19 25.54
C ILE A 273 -7.55 7.27 25.72
N THR A 274 -7.34 5.97 25.76
CA THR A 274 -8.43 4.97 25.89
C THR A 274 -9.20 5.16 27.20
N GLU A 275 -8.51 5.35 28.33
CA GLU A 275 -9.14 5.57 29.64
C GLU A 275 -10.02 6.83 29.63
N ALA A 276 -9.52 7.92 29.06
CA ALA A 276 -10.28 9.16 28.96
C ALA A 276 -11.54 8.98 28.09
N VAL A 277 -11.40 8.32 26.94
CA VAL A 277 -12.50 8.07 25.99
C VAL A 277 -13.59 7.18 26.62
N VAL A 278 -13.22 6.14 27.38
CA VAL A 278 -14.18 5.28 28.10
C VAL A 278 -15.02 6.11 29.09
N LYS A 279 -14.41 7.05 29.81
CA LYS A 279 -15.15 7.95 30.72
C LYS A 279 -16.15 8.85 30.00
N VAL A 280 -15.79 9.35 28.82
CA VAL A 280 -16.69 10.16 27.98
C VAL A 280 -17.95 9.38 27.61
N VAL A 281 -17.79 8.13 27.18
CA VAL A 281 -18.92 7.27 26.84
C VAL A 281 -19.79 6.93 28.05
N LYS A 282 -19.19 6.72 29.21
CA LYS A 282 -19.92 6.56 30.49
C LYS A 282 -20.62 7.85 30.94
N LYS A 283 -20.50 8.94 30.17
CA LYS A 283 -21.06 10.28 30.46
C LYS A 283 -20.52 10.89 31.75
N GLU A 284 -19.33 10.46 32.19
CA GLU A 284 -18.63 10.99 33.37
C GLU A 284 -17.91 12.31 33.03
N PHE A 285 -18.61 13.26 32.41
CA PHE A 285 -18.00 14.48 31.84
C PHE A 285 -17.25 15.32 32.87
N ASP A 286 -17.75 15.36 34.12
CA ASP A 286 -17.12 16.11 35.23
C ASP A 286 -15.72 15.60 35.57
N THR A 287 -15.44 14.32 35.28
CA THR A 287 -14.12 13.71 35.46
C THR A 287 -13.35 13.65 34.13
N ALA A 288 -14.03 13.34 33.03
CA ALA A 288 -13.42 13.15 31.72
C ALA A 288 -12.81 14.45 31.17
N ILE A 289 -13.52 15.59 31.25
CA ILE A 289 -13.03 16.86 30.67
C ILE A 289 -11.75 17.34 31.38
N PRO A 290 -11.68 17.43 32.72
CA PRO A 290 -10.45 17.81 33.41
C PRO A 290 -9.28 16.87 33.10
N MET A 291 -9.54 15.56 33.08
CA MET A 291 -8.55 14.53 32.75
C MET A 291 -7.99 14.71 31.33
N MET A 292 -8.86 14.90 30.34
CA MET A 292 -8.46 15.15 28.95
C MET A 292 -7.63 16.43 28.80
N LYS A 293 -8.01 17.52 29.48
CA LYS A 293 -7.24 18.77 29.50
C LYS A 293 -5.85 18.56 30.09
N GLU A 294 -5.73 17.78 31.16
CA GLU A 294 -4.43 17.43 31.74
C GLU A 294 -3.59 16.62 30.74
N TYR A 295 -4.20 15.64 30.07
CA TYR A 295 -3.52 14.76 29.12
C TYR A 295 -2.98 15.50 27.90
N LEU A 296 -3.64 16.57 27.43
CA LEU A 296 -3.11 17.41 26.35
C LEU A 296 -1.72 18.00 26.64
N ASN A 297 -1.34 18.15 27.92
CA ASN A 297 -0.02 18.64 28.31
C ASN A 297 1.04 17.53 28.38
N LYS A 298 0.61 16.26 28.49
CA LYS A 298 1.47 15.09 28.66
C LYS A 298 1.71 14.34 27.34
N LEU A 299 0.70 14.29 26.48
CA LEU A 299 0.75 13.56 25.22
C LEU A 299 1.71 14.22 24.23
N SER A 300 2.41 13.38 23.46
CA SER A 300 3.12 13.80 22.27
C SER A 300 2.18 14.50 21.28
N LYS A 301 2.70 15.51 20.57
CA LYS A 301 1.93 16.31 19.58
C LYS A 301 1.17 15.43 18.58
N VAL A 302 1.76 14.29 18.20
CA VAL A 302 1.18 13.37 17.21
C VAL A 302 -0.06 12.60 17.69
N ASN A 303 -0.33 12.58 19.00
CA ASN A 303 -1.43 11.82 19.61
C ASN A 303 -2.49 12.72 20.26
N LYS A 304 -2.17 14.01 20.50
CA LYS A 304 -3.13 14.99 21.06
C LYS A 304 -4.43 15.08 20.28
N ILE A 305 -4.39 14.91 18.95
CA ILE A 305 -5.57 15.05 18.10
C ILE A 305 -6.73 14.12 18.46
N HIS A 306 -6.45 12.93 19.00
CA HIS A 306 -7.50 12.02 19.45
C HIS A 306 -8.28 12.62 20.62
N VAL A 307 -7.57 13.16 21.62
CA VAL A 307 -8.18 13.85 22.77
C VAL A 307 -8.89 15.14 22.35
N VAL A 308 -8.30 15.91 21.44
CA VAL A 308 -8.90 17.15 20.92
C VAL A 308 -10.24 16.88 20.25
N ASN A 309 -10.33 15.83 19.42
CA ASN A 309 -11.58 15.47 18.76
C ASN A 309 -12.68 15.10 19.76
N GLU A 310 -12.36 14.34 20.81
CA GLU A 310 -13.33 14.02 21.85
C GLU A 310 -13.79 15.27 22.62
N LEU A 311 -12.86 16.16 22.97
CA LEU A 311 -13.21 17.43 23.62
C LEU A 311 -14.08 18.30 22.73
N LEU A 312 -13.78 18.40 21.43
CA LEU A 312 -14.59 19.15 20.48
C LEU A 312 -16.01 18.60 20.38
N ASP A 313 -16.17 17.28 20.28
CA ASP A 313 -17.50 16.66 20.24
C ASP A 313 -18.32 16.99 21.50
N ILE A 314 -17.71 16.85 22.68
CA ILE A 314 -18.37 17.17 23.95
C ILE A 314 -18.76 18.66 23.98
N TYR A 315 -17.83 19.54 23.62
CA TYR A 315 -18.06 20.98 23.67
C TYR A 315 -19.10 21.44 22.66
N ILE A 316 -19.15 20.86 21.46
CA ILE A 316 -20.19 21.12 20.46
C ILE A 316 -21.54 20.65 21.00
N GLN A 317 -21.63 19.43 21.56
CA GLN A 317 -22.87 18.91 22.14
C GLN A 317 -23.39 19.75 23.32
N LYS A 318 -22.49 20.31 24.13
CA LYS A 318 -22.82 21.14 25.30
C LYS A 318 -22.89 22.64 24.99
N ASN A 319 -22.60 23.04 23.76
CA ASN A 319 -22.53 24.43 23.32
C ASN A 319 -21.52 25.28 24.13
N PHE A 320 -20.35 24.71 24.45
CA PHE A 320 -19.26 25.40 25.15
C PHE A 320 -18.37 26.16 24.16
N GLU A 321 -18.91 27.23 23.58
CA GLU A 321 -18.28 27.95 22.47
C GLU A 321 -16.88 28.51 22.80
N ASP A 322 -16.68 29.06 24.00
CA ASP A 322 -15.38 29.60 24.42
C ASP A 322 -14.30 28.51 24.48
N ALA A 323 -14.69 27.29 24.92
CA ALA A 323 -13.78 26.16 25.01
C ALA A 323 -13.41 25.61 23.62
N ILE A 324 -14.35 25.64 22.66
CA ILE A 324 -14.07 25.31 21.26
C ILE A 324 -13.08 26.31 20.67
N GLN A 325 -13.32 27.61 20.89
CA GLN A 325 -12.45 28.66 20.38
C GLN A 325 -11.03 28.57 20.98
N GLU A 326 -10.90 28.22 22.27
CA GLU A 326 -9.60 27.99 22.89
C GLU A 326 -8.81 26.87 22.19
N LEU A 327 -9.46 25.75 21.84
CA LEU A 327 -8.83 24.65 21.12
C LEU A 327 -8.40 25.06 19.71
N ILE A 328 -9.23 25.82 19.00
CA ILE A 328 -8.91 26.32 17.65
C ILE A 328 -7.73 27.30 17.70
N ASN A 329 -7.65 28.17 18.71
CA ASN A 329 -6.55 29.11 18.85
C ASN A 329 -5.20 28.43 19.12
N LYS A 330 -5.20 27.19 19.63
CA LYS A 330 -4.01 26.37 19.90
C LYS A 330 -3.76 25.31 18.81
N GLU A 331 -4.38 25.43 17.64
CA GLU A 331 -4.34 24.42 16.58
C GLU A 331 -2.90 23.96 16.23
N GLU A 332 -1.97 24.89 16.05
CA GLU A 332 -0.59 24.58 15.68
C GLU A 332 0.16 23.73 16.72
N GLU A 333 -0.20 23.86 18.00
CA GLU A 333 0.39 23.11 19.11
C GLU A 333 -0.26 21.73 19.30
N LEU A 334 -1.50 21.59 18.83
CA LEU A 334 -2.37 20.44 19.10
C LEU A 334 -2.44 19.44 17.95
N LEU A 335 -2.27 19.89 16.70
CA LEU A 335 -2.38 19.02 15.53
C LEU A 335 -1.02 18.40 15.14
N PRO A 336 -1.02 17.17 14.61
CA PRO A 336 0.18 16.55 14.06
C PRO A 336 0.64 17.29 12.79
N GLU A 337 1.94 17.51 12.65
CA GLU A 337 2.52 18.11 11.43
C GLU A 337 2.45 17.16 10.23
N VAL A 338 2.76 15.88 10.44
CA VAL A 338 2.72 14.87 9.38
C VAL A 338 2.04 13.59 9.90
N PRO A 339 0.71 13.43 9.70
CA PRO A 339 0.03 12.19 10.01
C PRO A 339 0.41 11.09 9.00
N HIS A 340 0.95 9.97 9.48
CA HIS A 340 1.45 8.88 8.64
C HIS A 340 0.55 7.62 8.59
N THR A 341 -0.45 7.51 9.47
CA THR A 341 -1.35 6.34 9.51
C THR A 341 -2.74 6.70 9.03
N PRO A 342 -3.51 5.74 8.47
CA PRO A 342 -4.88 5.99 8.05
C PRO A 342 -5.76 6.51 9.20
N TYR A 343 -5.60 5.95 10.39
CA TYR A 343 -6.32 6.39 11.59
C TYR A 343 -6.04 7.85 11.99
N LYS A 344 -4.78 8.30 11.87
CA LYS A 344 -4.42 9.69 12.15
C LYS A 344 -4.90 10.65 11.07
N LEU A 345 -4.85 10.24 9.80
CA LEU A 345 -5.43 11.00 8.69
C LEU A 345 -6.95 11.16 8.84
N ALA A 346 -7.66 10.09 9.21
CA ALA A 346 -9.08 10.14 9.54
C ALA A 346 -9.35 11.07 10.73
N SER A 347 -8.53 11.00 11.79
CA SER A 347 -8.66 11.89 12.96
C SER A 347 -8.44 13.36 12.61
N LEU A 348 -7.51 13.66 11.70
CA LEU A 348 -7.29 15.02 11.19
C LEU A 348 -8.46 15.50 10.34
N GLY A 349 -9.00 14.62 9.49
CA GLY A 349 -10.23 14.89 8.74
C GLY A 349 -11.41 15.22 9.67
N ARG A 350 -11.57 14.46 10.76
CA ARG A 350 -12.62 14.68 11.77
C ARG A 350 -12.47 16.03 12.46
N TYR A 351 -11.26 16.37 12.91
CA TYR A 351 -10.96 17.66 13.51
C TYR A 351 -11.44 18.82 12.63
N TYR A 352 -10.99 18.83 11.38
CA TYR A 352 -11.30 19.91 10.44
C TYR A 352 -12.79 19.96 10.08
N ARG A 353 -13.47 18.82 10.03
CA ARG A 353 -14.94 18.79 9.85
C ARG A 353 -15.64 19.44 11.04
N LEU A 354 -15.31 19.05 12.27
CA LEU A 354 -15.91 19.61 13.49
C LEU A 354 -15.64 21.12 13.60
N LYS A 355 -14.42 21.55 13.28
CA LYS A 355 -14.04 22.97 13.19
C LYS A 355 -14.89 23.71 12.14
N GLY A 356 -15.08 23.13 10.96
CA GLY A 356 -15.92 23.68 9.90
C GLY A 356 -17.37 23.86 10.34
N ILE A 357 -17.96 22.85 10.98
CA ILE A 357 -19.32 22.92 11.55
C ILE A 357 -19.44 24.10 12.52
N PHE A 358 -18.49 24.23 13.46
CA PHE A 358 -18.49 25.32 14.43
C PHE A 358 -18.38 26.71 13.77
N GLN A 359 -17.44 26.89 12.84
CA GLN A 359 -17.20 28.16 12.16
C GLN A 359 -18.40 28.59 11.31
N ILE A 360 -19.01 27.65 10.58
CA ILE A 360 -20.24 27.91 9.82
C ILE A 360 -21.38 28.36 10.73
N ASN A 361 -21.57 27.72 11.89
CA ASN A 361 -22.57 28.12 12.88
C ASN A 361 -22.31 29.53 13.43
N LYS A 362 -21.04 29.93 13.55
CA LYS A 362 -20.61 31.29 13.91
C LYS A 362 -20.69 32.31 12.78
N ARG A 363 -21.16 31.91 11.60
CA ARG A 363 -21.19 32.74 10.38
C ARG A 363 -19.81 33.17 9.86
N LEU A 364 -18.77 32.42 10.24
CA LEU A 364 -17.41 32.53 9.70
C LEU A 364 -17.32 31.64 8.47
N HIS A 365 -17.84 32.16 7.36
CA HIS A 365 -18.13 31.35 6.18
C HIS A 365 -16.88 30.87 5.46
N ASP A 366 -15.93 31.78 5.26
CA ASP A 366 -14.72 31.49 4.50
C ASP A 366 -13.83 30.52 5.28
N GLU A 367 -13.68 30.76 6.58
CA GLU A 367 -12.92 29.89 7.48
C GLU A 367 -13.58 28.51 7.62
N GLY A 368 -14.91 28.45 7.68
CA GLY A 368 -15.65 27.19 7.74
C GLY A 368 -15.47 26.36 6.48
N MET A 369 -15.50 27.00 5.31
CA MET A 369 -15.24 26.33 4.03
C MET A 369 -13.78 25.85 3.91
N ASP A 370 -12.81 26.65 4.38
CA ASP A 370 -11.41 26.23 4.45
C ASP A 370 -11.23 24.98 5.29
N SER A 371 -11.88 24.94 6.46
CA SER A 371 -11.86 23.77 7.33
C SER A 371 -12.49 22.54 6.65
N TYR A 372 -13.63 22.66 5.96
CA TYR A 372 -14.17 21.53 5.20
C TYR A 372 -13.23 21.05 4.09
N ILE A 373 -12.57 21.96 3.36
CA ILE A 373 -11.60 21.60 2.32
C ILE A 373 -10.41 20.84 2.91
N ASN A 374 -9.90 21.27 4.07
CA ASN A 374 -8.84 20.56 4.79
C ASN A 374 -9.30 19.16 5.24
N SER A 375 -10.56 19.05 5.68
CA SER A 375 -11.18 17.77 6.04
C SER A 375 -11.23 16.81 4.85
N LEU A 376 -11.80 17.26 3.72
CA LEU A 376 -11.88 16.49 2.48
C LEU A 376 -10.49 16.08 1.97
N THR A 377 -9.50 16.95 2.10
CA THR A 377 -8.11 16.64 1.73
C THR A 377 -7.52 15.53 2.59
N ALA A 378 -7.76 15.55 3.90
CA ALA A 378 -7.28 14.51 4.82
C ALA A 378 -7.96 13.16 4.54
N TYR A 379 -9.29 13.14 4.39
CA TYR A 379 -10.05 11.93 4.04
C TYR A 379 -9.70 11.41 2.64
N GLY A 380 -9.44 12.31 1.69
CA GLY A 380 -9.03 11.96 0.33
C GLY A 380 -7.70 11.21 0.24
N LYS A 381 -6.78 11.42 1.20
CA LYS A 381 -5.52 10.67 1.28
C LYS A 381 -5.70 9.19 1.59
N ILE A 382 -6.84 8.80 2.15
CA ILE A 382 -7.16 7.43 2.59
C ILE A 382 -8.44 6.90 1.92
N ASN A 383 -8.95 7.60 0.90
CA ASN A 383 -10.16 7.26 0.17
C ASN A 383 -11.39 7.00 1.07
N ALA A 384 -11.53 7.76 2.15
CA ALA A 384 -12.61 7.64 3.13
C ALA A 384 -13.94 8.18 2.56
N HIS A 385 -14.57 7.40 1.67
CA HIS A 385 -15.72 7.82 0.87
C HIS A 385 -16.94 8.23 1.69
N SER A 386 -17.23 7.55 2.81
CA SER A 386 -18.39 7.88 3.66
C SER A 386 -18.23 9.27 4.26
N GLU A 387 -17.05 9.56 4.81
CA GLU A 387 -16.71 10.80 5.45
C GLU A 387 -16.61 11.95 4.45
N ILE A 388 -16.09 11.68 3.24
CA ILE A 388 -16.12 12.63 2.14
C ILE A 388 -17.57 12.99 1.78
N ALA A 389 -18.46 11.99 1.68
CA ALA A 389 -19.86 12.23 1.38
C ALA A 389 -20.57 13.02 2.49
N GLU A 390 -20.28 12.72 3.77
CA GLU A 390 -20.77 13.48 4.91
C GLU A 390 -20.32 14.95 4.88
N CYS A 391 -19.03 15.20 4.66
CA CYS A 391 -18.51 16.57 4.54
C CYS A 391 -19.15 17.32 3.37
N LEU A 392 -19.29 16.68 2.20
CA LEU A 392 -19.96 17.30 1.05
C LEU A 392 -21.44 17.60 1.34
N HIS A 393 -22.14 16.68 2.01
CA HIS A 393 -23.51 16.88 2.44
C HIS A 393 -23.64 18.10 3.34
N GLU A 394 -22.77 18.26 4.34
CA GLU A 394 -22.76 19.41 5.25
C GLU A 394 -22.54 20.74 4.52
N ILE A 395 -21.60 20.77 3.57
CA ILE A 395 -21.35 21.93 2.70
C ILE A 395 -22.61 22.29 1.92
N PHE A 396 -23.18 21.34 1.17
CA PHE A 396 -24.34 21.61 0.32
C PHE A 396 -25.58 21.98 1.13
N PHE A 397 -25.78 21.31 2.27
CA PHE A 397 -26.86 21.62 3.19
C PHE A 397 -26.74 23.05 3.73
N TYR A 398 -25.54 23.51 4.06
CA TYR A 398 -25.31 24.88 4.50
C TYR A 398 -25.72 25.91 3.44
N PHE A 399 -25.27 25.77 2.19
CA PHE A 399 -25.61 26.71 1.12
C PHE A 399 -27.10 26.69 0.77
N SER A 400 -27.70 25.50 0.73
CA SER A 400 -29.13 25.34 0.52
C SER A 400 -29.96 26.01 1.63
N LYS A 401 -29.65 25.72 2.89
CA LYS A 401 -30.37 26.27 4.05
C LYS A 401 -30.20 27.78 4.19
N SER A 402 -29.03 28.31 3.83
CA SER A 402 -28.76 29.75 3.88
C SER A 402 -29.23 30.53 2.65
N SER A 403 -29.79 29.84 1.64
CA SER A 403 -30.20 30.44 0.35
C SER A 403 -29.06 31.24 -0.31
N LYS A 404 -27.83 30.75 -0.18
CA LYS A 404 -26.63 31.36 -0.75
C LYS A 404 -26.15 30.59 -1.98
N SER A 405 -25.60 31.32 -2.95
CA SER A 405 -24.83 30.70 -4.04
C SER A 405 -23.51 30.16 -3.52
N ILE A 406 -23.03 29.08 -4.15
CA ILE A 406 -21.65 28.62 -3.96
C ILE A 406 -20.76 29.44 -4.88
N ASP A 407 -19.80 30.17 -4.29
CA ASP A 407 -18.89 30.99 -5.09
C ASP A 407 -17.90 30.13 -5.88
N LEU A 408 -17.53 30.61 -7.08
CA LEU A 408 -16.62 29.92 -7.98
C LEU A 408 -15.27 29.52 -7.34
N PRO A 409 -14.64 30.32 -6.46
CA PRO A 409 -13.42 29.90 -5.77
C PRO A 409 -13.60 28.61 -4.94
N TYR A 410 -14.75 28.42 -4.29
CA TYR A 410 -15.03 27.18 -3.55
C TYR A 410 -15.19 26.00 -4.49
N VAL A 411 -15.89 26.19 -5.62
CA VAL A 411 -16.04 25.15 -6.64
C VAL A 411 -14.68 24.68 -7.16
N LYS A 412 -13.77 25.62 -7.48
CA LYS A 412 -12.42 25.29 -7.96
C LYS A 412 -11.61 24.50 -6.94
N ARG A 413 -11.65 24.89 -5.66
CA ARG A 413 -10.91 24.18 -4.61
C ARG A 413 -11.50 22.80 -4.31
N LEU A 414 -12.82 22.65 -4.35
CA LEU A 414 -13.47 21.33 -4.25
C LEU A 414 -13.09 20.44 -5.44
N GLU A 415 -13.03 21.00 -6.65
CA GLU A 415 -12.55 20.31 -7.85
C GLU A 415 -11.09 19.88 -7.72
N GLU A 416 -10.20 20.75 -7.21
CA GLU A 416 -8.79 20.41 -6.94
C GLU A 416 -8.65 19.24 -5.97
N VAL A 417 -9.39 19.26 -4.85
CA VAL A 417 -9.40 18.15 -3.88
C VAL A 417 -9.90 16.86 -4.53
N TYR A 418 -11.02 16.92 -5.26
CA TYR A 418 -11.59 15.76 -5.94
C TYR A 418 -10.64 15.19 -7.02
N ASN A 419 -10.01 16.05 -7.81
CA ASN A 419 -9.01 15.64 -8.79
C ASN A 419 -7.76 15.06 -8.12
N GLY A 420 -7.35 15.57 -6.95
CA GLY A 420 -6.27 15.00 -6.14
C GLY A 420 -6.60 13.61 -5.60
N ILE A 421 -7.87 13.36 -5.28
CA ILE A 421 -8.37 12.03 -4.92
C ILE A 421 -8.27 11.10 -6.15
N LYS A 422 -8.80 11.52 -7.31
CA LYS A 422 -8.93 10.69 -8.52
C LYS A 422 -7.62 10.45 -9.30
N SER A 423 -6.76 11.45 -9.41
CA SER A 423 -5.52 11.41 -10.23
C SER A 423 -4.46 10.42 -9.72
N ARG A 424 -4.59 9.98 -8.48
CA ARG A 424 -3.72 8.96 -7.88
C ARG A 424 -4.32 7.55 -7.93
N ASP A 425 -5.52 7.39 -8.49
CA ASP A 425 -6.15 6.09 -8.76
C ASP A 425 -5.92 5.66 -10.22
N GLY A 426 -5.29 6.52 -11.04
CA GLY A 426 -5.00 6.32 -12.45
C GLY A 426 -3.53 5.99 -12.73
N GLY A 427 -2.97 5.01 -12.02
CA GLY A 427 -1.76 4.33 -12.48
C GLY A 427 -2.14 3.27 -13.52
N ASN A 428 -2.26 3.69 -14.78
CA ASN A 428 -2.17 2.76 -15.92
C ASN A 428 -0.70 2.42 -16.18
#